data_AF-A0A437A5I7-F1
#
_entry.id   AF-A0A437A5I7-F1
#
_cell.length_a   1.000
_cell.length_b   1.000
_cell.length_c   1.000
_cell.angle_alpha   90.00
_cell.angle_beta   90.00
_cell.angle_gamma   90.00
#
_symmetry.space_group_name_H-M   'P 1'
#
loop_
_entity.id
_entity.type
_entity.pdbx_description
1 polymer ?
#
loop_
_entity_poly.entity_id
_entity_poly.type
_entity_poly.pdbx_seq_one_letter_code
_entity_poly.pdbx_strand_id
1 'polypeptide(L)'
;MAENTSTSVPGEEQQNISATGSSFQNMSLSQKSIHPLVWIDCEMTGLNPPSDKLLQIACFVTDSQLDLLDETGFEIVISRPESLLNQMDTWCTDTHTATGLIPRVLSSEVTVAQAATQLLSYIKKYVPEKKTAIMCGNSIHFDKLFLSYEMPEVVDWLGYRVGDVSSIKEFARRWCEGSVLDGLPVKKYTHEAKQDILESIEEARYYRKVLFGGAERSGDSEA
;
A
#
# COMPACT_ATOMS: atom_id res chain seq x y z
N MET A 1 20.39 59.09 -46.01
CA MET A 1 19.60 57.97 -46.56
C MET A 1 20.61 57.03 -47.20
N ALA A 2 20.83 55.86 -46.61
CA ALA A 2 21.77 54.87 -47.12
C ALA A 2 21.02 53.54 -47.24
N GLU A 3 20.93 53.04 -48.48
CA GLU A 3 20.55 51.68 -48.81
C GLU A 3 21.64 50.71 -48.30
N ASN A 4 21.24 49.52 -47.85
CA ASN A 4 21.97 48.33 -48.23
C ASN A 4 21.10 47.07 -48.16
N THR A 5 21.33 46.22 -49.14
CA THR A 5 20.53 45.10 -49.62
C THR A 5 20.88 43.75 -48.97
N SER A 6 19.89 42.84 -49.04
CA SER A 6 20.02 41.39 -49.29
C SER A 6 20.63 40.50 -48.20
N THR A 7 19.86 39.50 -47.74
CA THR A 7 20.01 38.12 -48.24
C THR A 7 18.93 37.21 -47.65
N SER A 8 18.15 36.58 -48.52
CA SER A 8 17.22 35.49 -48.22
C SER A 8 17.92 34.16 -48.42
N VAL A 9 17.82 33.24 -47.45
CA VAL A 9 18.19 31.83 -47.62
C VAL A 9 16.90 31.00 -47.57
N PRO A 10 16.66 30.09 -48.54
CA PRO A 10 15.46 29.26 -48.63
C PRO A 10 15.55 27.99 -47.79
N GLY A 11 14.37 27.39 -47.54
CA GLY A 11 14.13 26.40 -46.51
C GLY A 11 14.81 25.04 -46.65
N GLU A 12 14.91 24.38 -45.50
CA GLU A 12 15.24 22.96 -45.37
C GLU A 12 14.06 22.21 -44.75
N GLU A 13 13.71 21.10 -45.40
CA GLU A 13 12.73 20.10 -45.00
C GLU A 13 13.05 19.54 -43.60
N GLN A 14 12.11 19.66 -42.67
CA GLN A 14 12.17 18.88 -41.43
C GLN A 14 11.62 17.48 -41.67
N GLN A 15 12.55 16.54 -41.66
CA GLN A 15 12.31 15.10 -41.69
C GLN A 15 11.46 14.66 -40.50
N ASN A 16 10.49 13.81 -40.82
CA ASN A 16 9.51 13.22 -39.93
C ASN A 16 10.17 12.15 -39.04
N ILE A 17 10.41 12.45 -37.76
CA ILE A 17 10.88 11.46 -36.79
C ILE A 17 9.65 10.82 -36.14
N SER A 18 9.31 9.60 -36.55
CA SER A 18 8.25 8.80 -35.93
C SER A 18 8.69 8.35 -34.54
N ALA A 19 8.34 9.13 -33.52
CA ALA A 19 8.37 8.66 -32.15
C ALA A 19 7.18 7.71 -31.94
N THR A 20 7.46 6.42 -31.80
CA THR A 20 6.53 5.43 -31.25
C THR A 20 6.23 5.79 -29.80
N GLY A 21 5.31 6.74 -29.63
CA GLY A 21 4.75 7.11 -28.34
C GLY A 21 3.82 5.99 -27.88
N SER A 22 4.27 5.27 -26.85
CA SER A 22 3.40 4.39 -26.05
C SER A 22 2.17 5.19 -25.64
N SER A 23 1.01 4.74 -26.07
CA SER A 23 -0.28 5.34 -25.76
C SER A 23 -0.57 5.19 -24.28
N PHE A 24 -0.18 6.16 -23.46
CA PHE A 24 -0.90 6.45 -22.23
C PHE A 24 -2.27 6.99 -22.66
N GLN A 25 -3.18 6.07 -22.98
CA GLN A 25 -4.56 6.39 -23.30
C GLN A 25 -5.12 7.23 -22.15
N ASN A 26 -5.74 8.36 -22.51
CA ASN A 26 -6.57 9.16 -21.63
C ASN A 26 -7.64 8.26 -21.00
N MET A 27 -7.38 7.75 -19.79
CA MET A 27 -8.43 7.16 -18.97
C MET A 27 -9.45 8.27 -18.71
N SER A 28 -10.69 8.04 -19.11
CA SER A 28 -11.78 8.94 -18.76
C SER A 28 -11.90 8.96 -17.23
N LEU A 29 -11.64 10.12 -16.62
CA LEU A 29 -11.87 10.36 -15.20
C LEU A 29 -13.35 10.18 -14.79
N SER A 30 -14.25 9.98 -15.76
CA SER A 30 -15.68 9.72 -15.53
C SER A 30 -15.98 8.29 -15.08
N GLN A 31 -15.06 7.34 -15.22
CA GLN A 31 -15.28 5.94 -14.81
C GLN A 31 -14.65 5.68 -13.45
N LYS A 32 -15.49 5.21 -12.50
CA LYS A 32 -15.01 4.74 -11.19
C LYS A 32 -14.16 3.48 -11.38
N SER A 33 -13.01 3.42 -10.71
CA SER A 33 -12.26 2.17 -10.63
C SER A 33 -13.08 1.13 -9.87
N ILE A 34 -13.14 -0.08 -10.41
CA ILE A 34 -13.72 -1.26 -9.76
C ILE A 34 -12.65 -2.24 -9.28
N HIS A 35 -11.37 -1.89 -9.47
CA HIS A 35 -10.28 -2.79 -9.14
C HIS A 35 -10.16 -2.96 -7.61
N PRO A 36 -9.74 -4.16 -7.16
CA PRO A 36 -9.53 -4.43 -5.74
C PRO A 36 -8.48 -3.51 -5.09
N LEU A 37 -8.54 -3.44 -3.77
CA LEU A 37 -7.55 -2.77 -2.93
C LEU A 37 -6.82 -3.83 -2.11
N VAL A 38 -5.48 -3.81 -2.14
CA VAL A 38 -4.64 -4.80 -1.45
C VAL A 38 -4.05 -4.16 -0.20
N TRP A 39 -4.58 -4.54 0.96
CA TRP A 39 -4.22 -4.01 2.26
C TRP A 39 -3.09 -4.81 2.85
N ILE A 40 -1.97 -4.18 3.17
CA ILE A 40 -0.77 -4.85 3.70
C ILE A 40 -0.28 -4.08 4.92
N ASP A 41 0.23 -4.82 5.89
CA ASP A 41 0.93 -4.33 7.06
C ASP A 41 2.08 -5.30 7.37
N CYS A 42 3.24 -4.75 7.72
CA CYS A 42 4.45 -5.50 7.97
C CYS A 42 5.02 -5.18 9.36
N GLU A 43 5.54 -6.21 10.00
CA GLU A 43 6.41 -6.05 11.17
C GLU A 43 7.86 -6.18 10.74
N MET A 44 8.74 -5.32 11.27
CA MET A 44 10.15 -5.25 10.90
C MET A 44 11.06 -5.24 12.12
N THR A 45 12.35 -5.47 11.90
CA THR A 45 13.38 -5.31 12.93
C THR A 45 13.68 -3.85 13.30
N GLY A 46 13.18 -2.90 12.51
CA GLY A 46 13.48 -1.47 12.68
C GLY A 46 12.96 -0.65 11.50
N LEU A 47 13.46 0.59 11.39
CA LEU A 47 12.95 1.60 10.44
C LEU A 47 13.94 1.97 9.32
N ASN A 48 14.98 1.18 9.08
CA ASN A 48 15.96 1.40 8.02
C ASN A 48 15.92 0.27 6.98
N PRO A 49 15.10 0.37 5.92
CA PRO A 49 14.85 -0.73 4.97
C PRO A 49 16.08 -1.42 4.37
N PRO A 50 17.21 -0.73 4.06
CA PRO A 50 18.43 -1.39 3.61
C PRO A 50 19.00 -2.40 4.62
N SER A 51 19.00 -2.08 5.91
CA SER A 51 19.60 -2.93 6.96
C SER A 51 18.57 -3.81 7.66
N ASP A 52 17.42 -3.24 8.00
CA ASP A 52 16.33 -3.93 8.67
C ASP A 52 15.63 -4.94 7.78
N LYS A 53 14.89 -5.86 8.38
CA LYS A 53 14.27 -7.00 7.71
C LYS A 53 12.82 -7.18 8.12
N LEU A 54 12.02 -7.65 7.19
CA LEU A 54 10.64 -8.10 7.42
C LEU A 54 10.65 -9.33 8.35
N LEU A 55 9.76 -9.30 9.35
CA LEU A 55 9.52 -10.37 10.33
C LEU A 55 8.17 -11.04 10.10
N GLN A 56 7.13 -10.26 9.82
CA GLN A 56 5.77 -10.73 9.60
C GLN A 56 5.09 -9.87 8.55
N ILE A 57 4.17 -10.47 7.80
CA ILE A 57 3.34 -9.76 6.84
C ILE A 57 1.90 -10.25 7.00
N ALA A 58 0.96 -9.32 7.09
CA ALA A 58 -0.46 -9.59 6.93
C ALA A 58 -0.96 -8.97 5.63
N CYS A 59 -1.98 -9.57 5.02
CA CYS A 59 -2.58 -9.06 3.79
C CYS A 59 -4.08 -9.38 3.71
N PHE A 60 -4.87 -8.36 3.41
CA PHE A 60 -6.30 -8.48 3.09
C PHE A 60 -6.58 -7.88 1.73
N VAL A 61 -7.61 -8.36 1.06
CA VAL A 61 -8.08 -7.76 -0.19
C VAL A 61 -9.52 -7.36 -0.03
N THR A 62 -9.82 -6.11 -0.36
CA THR A 62 -11.19 -5.63 -0.47
C THR A 62 -11.55 -5.38 -1.94
N ASP A 63 -12.83 -5.32 -2.23
CA ASP A 63 -13.29 -4.65 -3.46
C ASP A 63 -13.06 -3.12 -3.39
N SER A 64 -13.53 -2.40 -4.40
CA SER A 64 -13.41 -0.93 -4.46
C SER A 64 -14.32 -0.19 -3.47
N GLN A 65 -15.26 -0.89 -2.83
CA GLN A 65 -16.18 -0.36 -1.81
C GLN A 65 -15.73 -0.67 -0.39
N LEU A 66 -14.53 -1.24 -0.23
CA LEU A 66 -13.94 -1.64 1.04
C LEU A 66 -14.58 -2.88 1.65
N ASP A 67 -15.33 -3.67 0.89
CA ASP A 67 -15.86 -4.96 1.36
C ASP A 67 -14.79 -6.06 1.24
N LEU A 68 -14.59 -6.83 2.31
CA LEU A 68 -13.59 -7.91 2.34
C LEU A 68 -13.96 -9.00 1.33
N LEU A 69 -12.99 -9.36 0.48
CA LEU A 69 -13.12 -10.51 -0.43
C LEU A 69 -12.72 -11.83 0.25
N ASP A 70 -12.03 -11.72 1.39
CA ASP A 70 -11.59 -12.82 2.25
C ASP A 70 -11.58 -12.36 3.70
N GLU A 71 -12.51 -12.87 4.51
CA GLU A 71 -12.60 -12.54 5.94
C GLU A 71 -11.45 -13.15 6.76
N THR A 72 -10.77 -14.17 6.24
CA THR A 72 -9.64 -14.80 6.94
C THR A 72 -8.36 -13.99 6.74
N GLY A 73 -8.14 -13.51 5.52
CA GLY A 73 -6.91 -12.83 5.14
C GLY A 73 -5.73 -13.78 4.94
N PHE A 74 -4.56 -13.19 4.72
CA PHE A 74 -3.27 -13.88 4.65
C PHE A 74 -2.36 -13.36 5.76
N GLU A 75 -1.59 -14.26 6.37
CA GLU A 75 -0.61 -13.92 7.38
C GLU A 75 0.57 -14.88 7.26
N ILE A 76 1.80 -14.36 7.37
CA ILE A 76 3.00 -15.18 7.33
C ILE A 76 4.10 -14.59 8.22
N VAL A 77 4.81 -15.46 8.93
CA VAL A 77 5.98 -15.11 9.75
C VAL A 77 7.23 -15.64 9.07
N ILE A 78 8.23 -14.79 8.91
CA ILE A 78 9.45 -15.06 8.16
C ILE A 78 10.55 -15.47 9.14
N SER A 79 11.23 -16.57 8.84
CA SER A 79 12.37 -17.04 9.61
C SER A 79 13.52 -16.05 9.58
N ARG A 80 14.06 -15.70 10.75
CA ARG A 80 15.26 -14.87 10.92
C ARG A 80 16.17 -15.45 12.01
N PRO A 81 17.50 -15.32 11.88
CA PRO A 81 18.41 -15.78 12.91
C PRO A 81 18.30 -14.89 14.16
N GLU A 82 18.48 -15.50 15.33
CA GLU A 82 18.49 -14.80 16.62
C GLU A 82 19.49 -13.64 16.65
N SER A 83 20.64 -13.80 15.99
CA SER A 83 21.66 -12.74 15.89
C SER A 83 21.16 -11.46 15.21
N LEU A 84 20.16 -11.54 14.33
CA LEU A 84 19.52 -10.38 13.72
C LEU A 84 18.54 -9.73 14.70
N LEU A 85 17.73 -10.54 15.37
CA LEU A 85 16.74 -10.05 16.35
C LEU A 85 17.42 -9.33 17.52
N ASN A 86 18.59 -9.79 17.94
CA ASN A 86 19.40 -9.15 18.98
C ASN A 86 19.96 -7.77 18.59
N GLN A 87 19.83 -7.35 17.32
CA GLN A 87 20.24 -6.02 16.84
C GLN A 87 19.10 -5.02 16.82
N MET A 88 17.86 -5.45 17.09
CA MET A 88 16.71 -4.57 17.20
C MET A 88 16.91 -3.55 18.32
N ASP A 89 16.32 -2.37 18.17
CA ASP A 89 16.28 -1.41 19.27
C ASP A 89 15.36 -1.90 20.41
N THR A 90 15.39 -1.17 21.52
CA THR A 90 14.59 -1.52 22.70
C THR A 90 13.09 -1.51 22.40
N TRP A 91 12.62 -0.58 21.56
CA TRP A 91 11.19 -0.47 21.26
C TRP A 91 10.69 -1.66 20.45
N CYS A 92 11.41 -2.06 19.40
CA CYS A 92 11.09 -3.23 18.59
C CYS A 92 11.20 -4.51 19.43
N THR A 93 12.23 -4.63 20.27
CA THR A 93 12.42 -5.80 21.14
C THR A 93 11.26 -5.96 22.12
N ASP A 94 10.86 -4.90 22.82
CA ASP A 94 9.79 -4.93 23.81
C ASP A 94 8.43 -5.22 23.13
N THR A 95 8.15 -4.56 22.02
CA THR A 95 6.89 -4.71 21.27
C THR A 95 6.75 -6.13 20.72
N HIS A 96 7.76 -6.63 20.02
CA HIS A 96 7.74 -7.98 19.42
C HIS A 96 7.80 -9.10 20.44
N THR A 97 8.30 -8.82 21.65
CA THR A 97 8.21 -9.75 22.78
C THR A 97 6.78 -9.80 23.31
N ALA A 98 6.15 -8.63 23.53
CA ALA A 98 4.80 -8.54 24.08
C ALA A 98 3.75 -9.19 23.17
N THR A 99 3.91 -9.09 21.85
CA THR A 99 3.02 -9.71 20.85
C THR A 99 3.33 -11.19 20.61
N GLY A 100 4.42 -11.71 21.20
CA GLY A 100 4.88 -13.08 20.97
C GLY A 100 5.45 -13.31 19.57
N LEU A 101 5.81 -12.25 18.83
CA LEU A 101 6.35 -12.37 17.48
C LEU A 101 7.77 -12.98 17.48
N ILE A 102 8.64 -12.61 18.42
CA ILE A 102 10.02 -13.14 18.49
C ILE A 102 10.07 -14.69 18.48
N PRO A 103 9.36 -15.42 19.37
CA PRO A 103 9.39 -16.88 19.33
C PRO A 103 8.77 -17.47 18.06
N ARG A 104 7.80 -16.80 17.43
CA ARG A 104 7.22 -17.21 16.13
C ARG A 104 8.24 -17.07 15.00
N VAL A 105 9.03 -15.99 15.00
CA VAL A 105 10.11 -15.78 14.02
C VAL A 105 11.20 -16.84 14.16
N LEU A 106 11.63 -17.12 15.40
CA LEU A 106 12.67 -18.12 15.68
C LEU A 106 12.24 -19.55 15.36
N SER A 107 10.94 -19.86 15.47
CA SER A 107 10.38 -21.18 15.13
C SER A 107 9.91 -21.30 13.68
N SER A 108 9.82 -20.20 12.94
CA SER A 108 9.44 -20.24 11.53
C SER A 108 10.55 -20.87 10.68
N GLU A 109 10.14 -21.72 9.74
CA GLU A 109 11.02 -22.27 8.69
C GLU A 109 10.80 -21.58 7.34
N VAL A 110 9.92 -20.57 7.29
CA VAL A 110 9.56 -19.87 6.06
C VAL A 110 10.67 -18.89 5.67
N THR A 111 11.29 -19.13 4.52
CA THR A 111 12.25 -18.19 3.91
C THR A 111 11.54 -16.99 3.29
N VAL A 112 12.28 -15.89 3.10
CA VAL A 112 11.78 -14.68 2.41
C VAL A 112 11.18 -15.02 1.04
N ALA A 113 11.86 -15.84 0.24
CA ALA A 113 11.40 -16.22 -1.11
C ALA A 113 10.09 -17.04 -1.07
N GLN A 114 9.95 -17.94 -0.09
CA GLN A 114 8.69 -18.67 0.12
C GLN A 114 7.57 -17.73 0.56
N ALA A 115 7.87 -16.78 1.46
CA ALA A 115 6.88 -15.80 1.90
C ALA A 115 6.40 -14.92 0.75
N ALA A 116 7.32 -14.41 -0.07
CA ALA A 116 7.00 -13.61 -1.25
C ALA A 116 6.16 -14.39 -2.27
N THR A 117 6.52 -15.65 -2.53
CA THR A 117 5.74 -16.53 -3.42
C THR A 117 4.32 -16.75 -2.91
N GLN A 118 4.17 -17.02 -1.61
CA GLN A 118 2.86 -17.27 -0.98
C GLN A 118 1.99 -16.00 -0.97
N LEU A 119 2.56 -14.86 -0.58
CA LEU A 119 1.89 -13.57 -0.58
C LEU A 119 1.42 -13.18 -1.99
N LEU A 120 2.32 -13.27 -2.98
CA LEU A 120 1.97 -12.99 -4.37
C LEU A 120 0.88 -13.93 -4.90
N SER A 121 0.94 -15.21 -4.54
CA SER A 121 -0.07 -16.19 -4.93
C SER A 121 -1.43 -15.87 -4.32
N TYR A 122 -1.46 -15.44 -3.05
CA TYR A 122 -2.68 -14.96 -2.39
C TYR A 122 -3.27 -13.73 -3.11
N ILE A 123 -2.45 -12.71 -3.37
CA ILE A 123 -2.87 -11.49 -4.08
C ILE A 123 -3.45 -11.81 -5.46
N LYS A 124 -2.80 -12.71 -6.21
CA LYS A 124 -3.23 -13.08 -7.57
C LYS A 124 -4.60 -13.75 -7.65
N LYS A 125 -5.09 -14.36 -6.55
CA LYS A 125 -6.45 -14.93 -6.50
C LYS A 125 -7.51 -13.85 -6.72
N TYR A 126 -7.26 -12.64 -6.21
CA TYR A 126 -8.18 -11.52 -6.27
C TYR A 126 -7.78 -10.46 -7.30
N VAL A 127 -6.49 -10.40 -7.66
CA VAL A 127 -5.92 -9.47 -8.64
C VAL A 127 -5.26 -10.27 -9.78
N PRO A 128 -6.05 -10.85 -10.70
CA PRO A 128 -5.53 -11.71 -11.76
C PRO A 128 -4.73 -10.94 -12.82
N GLU A 129 -5.00 -9.64 -12.97
CA GLU A 129 -4.35 -8.77 -13.95
C GLU A 129 -3.33 -7.85 -13.28
N LYS A 130 -2.08 -7.90 -13.76
CA LYS A 130 -0.97 -7.09 -13.25
C LYS A 130 -1.28 -5.59 -13.37
N LYS A 131 -0.86 -4.80 -12.37
CA LYS A 131 -0.98 -3.33 -12.30
C LYS A 131 -2.41 -2.76 -12.27
N THR A 132 -3.42 -3.56 -11.93
CA THR A 132 -4.82 -3.09 -11.80
C THR A 132 -5.19 -2.63 -10.39
N ALA A 133 -4.76 -3.37 -9.36
CA ALA A 133 -4.98 -3.03 -7.96
C ALA A 133 -3.84 -2.16 -7.39
N ILE A 134 -4.13 -1.40 -6.33
CA ILE A 134 -3.14 -0.61 -5.57
C ILE A 134 -2.91 -1.20 -4.18
N MET A 135 -1.73 -0.93 -3.62
CA MET A 135 -1.41 -1.26 -2.23
C MET A 135 -2.00 -0.19 -1.29
N CYS A 136 -2.63 -0.62 -0.21
CA CYS A 136 -3.33 0.23 0.76
C CYS A 136 -2.91 -0.12 2.20
N GLY A 137 -3.07 0.85 3.09
CA GLY A 137 -2.77 0.70 4.52
C GLY A 137 -2.50 2.05 5.18
N ASN A 138 -2.25 2.05 6.49
CA ASN A 138 -1.75 3.23 7.19
C ASN A 138 -0.24 3.35 6.98
N SER A 139 0.24 4.50 6.51
CA SER A 139 1.67 4.74 6.29
C SER A 139 2.31 3.72 5.33
N ILE A 140 1.48 3.16 4.43
CA ILE A 140 1.78 2.03 3.53
C ILE A 140 3.01 2.25 2.63
N HIS A 141 3.39 3.50 2.42
CA HIS A 141 4.63 3.84 1.69
C HIS A 141 5.86 3.19 2.34
N PHE A 142 5.83 2.96 3.65
CA PHE A 142 6.92 2.36 4.41
C PHE A 142 6.98 0.84 4.21
N ASP A 143 5.86 0.13 4.33
CA ASP A 143 5.77 -1.30 4.02
C ASP A 143 6.17 -1.58 2.57
N LYS A 144 5.66 -0.75 1.63
CA LYS A 144 6.02 -0.83 0.22
C LYS A 144 7.52 -0.71 0.01
N LEU A 145 8.21 0.12 0.80
CA LEU A 145 9.65 0.29 0.70
C LEU A 145 10.37 -1.00 1.13
N PHE A 146 10.02 -1.59 2.27
CA PHE A 146 10.58 -2.89 2.69
C PHE A 146 10.29 -4.01 1.70
N LEU A 147 9.05 -4.11 1.22
CA LEU A 147 8.68 -5.08 0.19
C LEU A 147 9.45 -4.87 -1.11
N SER A 148 9.81 -3.63 -1.46
CA SER A 148 10.63 -3.37 -2.66
C SER A 148 12.06 -3.91 -2.53
N TYR A 149 12.59 -4.02 -1.31
CA TYR A 149 13.91 -4.60 -1.05
C TYR A 149 13.88 -6.13 -0.97
N GLU A 150 12.89 -6.71 -0.29
CA GLU A 150 12.88 -8.16 0.00
C GLU A 150 11.93 -8.98 -0.87
N MET A 151 10.90 -8.35 -1.46
CA MET A 151 9.82 -9.00 -2.23
C MET A 151 9.39 -8.17 -3.45
N PRO A 152 10.33 -7.74 -4.33
CA PRO A 152 10.04 -6.81 -5.41
C PRO A 152 8.94 -7.30 -6.37
N GLU A 153 8.79 -8.62 -6.53
CA GLU A 153 7.75 -9.23 -7.37
C GLU A 153 6.31 -8.94 -6.89
N VAL A 154 6.11 -8.74 -5.58
CA VAL A 154 4.82 -8.36 -4.99
C VAL A 154 4.49 -6.92 -5.36
N VAL A 155 5.45 -6.01 -5.16
CA VAL A 155 5.32 -4.59 -5.52
C VAL A 155 5.15 -4.44 -7.04
N ASP A 156 5.87 -5.25 -7.81
CA ASP A 156 5.77 -5.27 -9.26
C ASP A 156 4.43 -5.80 -9.76
N TRP A 157 3.73 -6.63 -8.99
CA TRP A 157 2.38 -7.07 -9.39
C TRP A 157 1.34 -5.95 -9.26
N LEU A 158 1.50 -5.08 -8.26
CA LEU A 158 0.56 -4.01 -7.93
C LEU A 158 0.88 -2.69 -8.65
N GLY A 159 -0.12 -1.82 -8.76
CA GLY A 159 0.02 -0.48 -9.31
C GLY A 159 1.06 0.37 -8.58
N TYR A 160 1.60 1.38 -9.25
CA TYR A 160 2.64 2.24 -8.65
C TYR A 160 2.10 3.17 -7.56
N ARG A 161 0.81 3.54 -7.64
CA ARG A 161 0.11 4.36 -6.64
C ARG A 161 -0.20 3.53 -5.38
N VAL A 162 -0.43 4.25 -4.29
CA VAL A 162 -0.81 3.67 -3.00
C VAL A 162 -2.04 4.38 -2.44
N GLY A 163 -2.88 3.65 -1.71
CA GLY A 163 -3.96 4.19 -0.89
C GLY A 163 -3.49 4.32 0.55
N ASP A 164 -2.84 5.45 0.88
CA ASP A 164 -2.31 5.69 2.23
C ASP A 164 -3.38 6.38 3.11
N VAL A 165 -3.94 5.63 4.06
CA VAL A 165 -4.98 6.12 4.98
C VAL A 165 -4.43 7.22 5.89
N SER A 166 -3.15 7.15 6.26
CA SER A 166 -2.50 8.17 7.08
C SER A 166 -2.44 9.52 6.37
N SER A 167 -2.36 9.53 5.02
CA SER A 167 -2.45 10.79 4.26
C SER A 167 -3.83 11.44 4.39
N ILE A 168 -4.90 10.64 4.31
CA ILE A 168 -6.27 11.14 4.52
C ILE A 168 -6.43 11.69 5.93
N LYS A 169 -5.92 10.96 6.93
CA LYS A 169 -5.91 11.38 8.34
C LYS A 169 -5.21 12.72 8.55
N GLU A 170 -4.03 12.90 7.97
CA GLU A 170 -3.29 14.16 8.12
C GLU A 170 -4.01 15.35 7.47
N PHE A 171 -4.70 15.16 6.34
CA PHE A 171 -5.53 16.20 5.74
C PHE A 171 -6.80 16.47 6.54
N ALA A 172 -7.48 15.43 7.03
CA ALA A 172 -8.65 15.58 7.88
C ALA A 172 -8.32 16.38 9.15
N ARG A 173 -7.19 16.10 9.80
CA ARG A 173 -6.72 16.84 10.99
C ARG A 173 -6.48 18.33 10.75
N ARG A 174 -6.20 18.75 9.51
CA ARG A 174 -5.90 20.15 9.18
C ARG A 174 -7.09 20.90 8.63
N TRP A 175 -7.98 20.22 7.91
CA TRP A 175 -9.01 20.87 7.10
C TRP A 175 -10.43 20.57 7.55
N CYS A 176 -10.66 19.50 8.32
CA CYS A 176 -11.99 19.15 8.80
C CYS A 176 -12.27 19.76 10.17
N GLU A 177 -13.56 19.87 10.49
CA GLU A 177 -14.03 20.24 11.82
C GLU A 177 -13.68 19.15 12.84
N GLY A 178 -13.56 19.51 14.12
CA GLY A 178 -13.20 18.59 15.20
C GLY A 178 -14.13 17.37 15.31
N SER A 179 -15.41 17.53 14.97
CA SER A 179 -16.42 16.47 14.94
C SER A 179 -16.06 15.30 14.02
N VAL A 180 -15.29 15.54 12.95
CA VAL A 180 -14.78 14.49 12.05
C VAL A 180 -13.65 13.69 12.72
N LEU A 181 -12.88 14.32 13.61
CA LEU A 181 -11.82 13.62 14.34
C LEU A 181 -12.40 12.83 15.51
N ASP A 182 -13.40 13.39 16.20
CA ASP A 182 -14.07 12.76 17.34
C ASP A 182 -14.84 11.49 16.94
N GLY A 183 -15.27 11.39 15.69
CA GLY A 183 -15.98 10.22 15.16
C GLY A 183 -15.07 9.08 14.69
N LEU A 184 -13.74 9.25 14.72
CA LEU A 184 -12.82 8.20 14.29
C LEU A 184 -12.94 6.95 15.17
N PRO A 185 -12.91 5.74 14.59
CA PRO A 185 -12.83 4.51 15.36
C PRO A 185 -11.62 4.53 16.31
N VAL A 186 -11.83 4.14 17.56
CA VAL A 186 -10.75 4.03 18.54
C VAL A 186 -9.88 2.84 18.17
N LYS A 187 -8.65 3.10 17.74
CA LYS A 187 -7.64 2.07 17.48
C LYS A 187 -7.22 1.39 18.78
N LYS A 188 -7.06 0.08 18.75
CA LYS A 188 -6.60 -0.69 19.92
C LYS A 188 -5.09 -0.70 20.05
N TYR A 189 -4.37 -0.45 18.95
CA TYR A 189 -2.89 -0.43 18.90
C TYR A 189 -2.28 -1.71 19.47
N THR A 190 -2.77 -2.86 19.02
CA THR A 190 -2.29 -4.16 19.49
C THR A 190 -0.92 -4.54 18.92
N HIS A 191 -0.43 -3.81 17.91
CA HIS A 191 0.82 -4.12 17.20
C HIS A 191 0.78 -5.56 16.65
N GLU A 192 -0.36 -5.90 16.05
CA GLU A 192 -0.60 -7.18 15.42
C GLU A 192 -1.04 -6.90 14.00
N ALA A 193 -0.18 -7.20 13.02
CA ALA A 193 -0.37 -6.80 11.63
C ALA A 193 -1.77 -7.06 11.06
N LYS A 194 -2.39 -8.20 11.40
CA LYS A 194 -3.77 -8.51 10.98
C LYS A 194 -4.80 -7.55 11.58
N GLN A 195 -4.73 -7.29 12.88
CA GLN A 195 -5.65 -6.38 13.56
C GLN A 195 -5.45 -4.94 13.08
N ASP A 196 -4.20 -4.53 12.86
CA ASP A 196 -3.86 -3.19 12.38
C ASP A 196 -4.38 -2.93 10.95
N ILE A 197 -4.37 -3.94 10.05
CA ILE A 197 -5.03 -3.83 8.74
C ILE A 197 -6.53 -3.65 8.87
N LEU A 198 -7.20 -4.45 9.71
CA LEU A 198 -8.65 -4.35 9.87
C LEU A 198 -9.04 -2.98 10.44
N GLU A 199 -8.28 -2.45 11.39
CA GLU A 199 -8.45 -1.09 11.90
C GLU A 199 -8.20 -0.02 10.83
N SER A 200 -7.23 -0.24 9.92
CA SER A 200 -6.97 0.62 8.78
C SER A 200 -8.13 0.65 7.78
N ILE A 201 -8.75 -0.51 7.52
CA ILE A 201 -9.93 -0.63 6.65
C ILE A 201 -11.12 0.09 7.28
N GLU A 202 -11.35 -0.07 8.58
CA GLU A 202 -12.41 0.66 9.30
C GLU A 202 -12.19 2.18 9.27
N GLU A 203 -10.95 2.64 9.49
CA GLU A 203 -10.59 4.06 9.37
C GLU A 203 -10.86 4.58 7.95
N ALA A 204 -10.55 3.80 6.91
CA ALA A 204 -10.86 4.15 5.52
C ALA A 204 -12.37 4.16 5.23
N ARG A 205 -13.14 3.22 5.78
CA ARG A 205 -14.61 3.20 5.67
C ARG A 205 -15.22 4.44 6.30
N TYR A 206 -14.72 4.84 7.47
CA TYR A 206 -15.11 6.08 8.13
C TYR A 206 -14.85 7.29 7.24
N TYR A 207 -13.63 7.46 6.73
CA TYR A 207 -13.30 8.58 5.85
C TYR A 207 -14.11 8.59 4.56
N ARG A 208 -14.35 7.42 3.94
CA ARG A 208 -15.23 7.27 2.77
C ARG A 208 -16.62 7.85 3.04
N LYS A 209 -17.20 7.54 4.20
CA LYS A 209 -18.52 8.02 4.62
C LYS A 209 -18.53 9.55 4.82
N VAL A 210 -17.61 10.06 5.64
CA VAL A 210 -17.71 11.45 6.14
C VAL A 210 -17.06 12.49 5.23
N LEU A 211 -16.04 12.12 4.44
CA LEU A 211 -15.32 13.07 3.57
C LEU A 211 -15.71 12.96 2.10
N PHE A 212 -16.08 11.77 1.65
CA PHE A 212 -16.31 11.48 0.23
C PHE A 212 -17.78 11.18 -0.11
N GLY A 213 -18.69 11.32 0.86
CA GLY A 213 -20.13 11.11 0.67
C GLY A 213 -20.49 9.66 0.30
N GLY A 214 -19.68 8.69 0.70
CA GLY A 214 -19.95 7.28 0.45
C GLY A 214 -21.18 6.80 1.21
N ALA A 215 -22.09 6.09 0.52
CA ALA A 215 -23.25 5.47 1.14
C ALA A 215 -22.83 4.40 2.17
N GLU A 216 -23.65 4.23 3.22
CA GLU A 216 -23.50 3.12 4.17
C GLU A 216 -23.71 1.76 3.50
N ARG A 217 -23.14 0.70 4.11
CA ARG A 217 -23.44 -0.69 3.73
C ARG A 217 -24.96 -0.87 3.75
N SER A 218 -25.52 -1.46 2.70
CA SER A 218 -26.95 -1.80 2.61
C SER A 218 -27.29 -3.06 3.44
N GLY A 219 -26.64 -3.25 4.60
CA GLY A 219 -26.74 -4.46 5.41
C GLY A 219 -26.81 -4.26 6.93
N ASP A 220 -26.70 -3.03 7.44
CA ASP A 220 -26.79 -2.77 8.90
C ASP A 220 -28.23 -2.47 9.38
N SER A 221 -29.23 -2.70 8.52
CA SER A 221 -30.61 -2.83 8.97
C SER A 221 -30.88 -4.27 9.40
N GLU A 222 -31.03 -4.46 10.71
CA GLU A 222 -31.49 -5.66 11.45
C GLU A 222 -30.40 -6.57 12.05
N ALA A 223 -30.05 -6.27 13.30
CA ALA A 223 -30.15 -7.21 14.43
C ALA A 223 -30.37 -6.45 15.75
#